data_AF-A0A166XS87-F1
#
_entry.id   AF-A0A166XS87-F1
#
_cell.length_a   1.000
_cell.length_b   1.000
_cell.length_c   1.000
_cell.angle_alpha   90.00
_cell.angle_beta   90.00
_cell.angle_gamma   90.00
#
_symmetry.space_group_name_H-M   'P 1'
#
loop_
_entity.id
_entity.type
_entity.pdbx_description
1 polymer ?
#
loop_
_entity_poly.entity_id
_entity_poly.type
_entity_poly.pdbx_seq_one_letter_code
_entity_poly.pdbx_strand_id
1 'polypeptide(L)' 'MIQIIEQYSFTVSDVITKTVTVTKQDWIEFYKIPAIAKKSLPHLSLSDALTTLSLAMNELPESYSHHMKWLFIKAIKM' A
#
# COMPACT_ATOMS: atom_id res chain seq x y z
N MET A 1 10.97 -0.02 -12.23
CA MET A 1 11.07 0.56 -10.87
C MET A 1 12.51 0.90 -10.52
N ILE A 2 13.46 -0.05 -10.53
CA ILE A 2 14.90 0.23 -10.35
C ILE A 2 15.40 1.31 -11.34
N GLN A 3 15.12 1.11 -12.64
CA GLN A 3 15.42 2.10 -13.68
C GLN A 3 14.79 3.49 -13.45
N ILE A 4 13.63 3.55 -12.78
CA ILE A 4 13.00 4.84 -12.44
C ILE A 4 13.78 5.50 -11.31
N ILE A 5 14.19 4.75 -10.29
CA ILE A 5 14.98 5.28 -9.15
C ILE A 5 16.34 5.80 -9.65
N GLU A 6 17.00 5.05 -10.54
CA GLU A 6 18.29 5.42 -11.12
C GLU A 6 18.24 6.71 -11.95
N GLN A 7 17.11 6.98 -12.61
CA GLN A 7 16.90 8.24 -13.35
C GLN A 7 16.92 9.49 -12.46
N TYR A 8 16.71 9.35 -11.14
CA TYR A 8 16.70 10.46 -10.17
C TYR A 8 18.03 10.60 -9.41
N SER A 9 19.16 10.21 -10.00
CA SER A 9 20.51 10.30 -9.39
C SER A 9 20.68 9.49 -8.11
N PHE A 10 20.00 8.34 -8.03
CA PHE A 10 20.21 7.35 -6.99
C PHE A 10 20.91 6.12 -7.56
N THR A 11 21.79 5.49 -6.80
CA THR A 11 22.30 4.15 -7.09
C THR A 11 21.55 3.14 -6.23
N VAL A 12 20.95 2.12 -6.85
CA VAL A 12 20.31 1.02 -6.12
C VAL A 12 21.38 0.03 -5.65
N SER A 13 21.49 -0.13 -4.34
CA SER A 13 22.52 -0.95 -3.69
C SER A 13 22.02 -2.31 -3.22
N ASP A 14 20.72 -2.44 -2.94
CA ASP A 14 20.11 -3.68 -2.49
C ASP A 14 18.63 -3.72 -2.88
N VAL A 15 18.15 -4.92 -3.20
CA VAL A 15 16.75 -5.20 -3.58
C VAL A 15 16.31 -6.50 -2.92
N ILE A 16 15.43 -6.38 -1.93
CA ILE A 16 14.90 -7.51 -1.18
C ILE A 16 13.43 -7.69 -1.53
N THR A 17 13.06 -8.91 -1.93
CA THR A 17 11.66 -9.30 -2.08
C THR A 17 11.24 -10.19 -0.93
N LYS A 18 10.10 -9.87 -0.30
CA LYS A 18 9.52 -10.66 0.78
C LYS A 18 8.04 -10.88 0.50
N THR A 19 7.59 -12.13 0.64
CA THR A 19 6.16 -12.41 0.67
C THR A 19 5.66 -12.16 2.09
N VAL A 20 4.65 -11.32 2.23
CA VAL A 20 4.00 -11.00 3.51
C VAL A 20 2.53 -11.40 3.44
N THR A 21 2.01 -11.85 4.57
CA THR A 21 0.57 -12.09 4.72
C THR A 21 -0.06 -10.81 5.25
N VAL A 22 -1.09 -10.34 4.56
CA VAL A 22 -1.86 -9.15 4.90
C VAL A 22 -3.25 -9.61 5.32
N THR A 23 -3.64 -9.23 6.53
CA THR A 23 -4.91 -9.60 7.15
C THR A 23 -5.99 -8.55 6.88
N LYS A 24 -7.24 -8.84 7.25
CA LYS A 24 -8.32 -7.84 7.30
C LYS A 24 -7.90 -6.57 8.04
N GLN A 25 -7.29 -6.71 9.22
CA GLN A 25 -6.89 -5.57 10.05
C GLN A 25 -5.86 -4.69 9.34
N ASP A 26 -4.90 -5.30 8.64
CA ASP A 26 -3.89 -4.55 7.89
C ASP A 26 -4.50 -3.70 6.78
N TRP A 27 -5.53 -4.22 6.09
CA TRP A 27 -6.27 -3.44 5.09
C TRP A 27 -7.08 -2.30 5.69
N ILE A 28 -7.69 -2.53 6.86
CA ILE A 28 -8.39 -1.48 7.61
C ILE A 28 -7.42 -0.33 7.95
N GLU A 29 -6.23 -0.64 8.47
CA GLU A 29 -5.21 0.38 8.77
C GLU A 29 -4.69 1.05 7.50
N PHE A 30 -4.48 0.30 6.42
CA PHE A 30 -4.01 0.85 5.15
C PHE A 30 -4.99 1.88 4.56
N TYR A 31 -6.29 1.58 4.57
CA TYR A 31 -7.31 2.49 4.04
C TYR A 31 -7.64 3.67 4.94
N LYS A 32 -7.20 3.68 6.21
CA LYS A 32 -7.27 4.89 7.06
C LYS A 32 -6.33 6.00 6.59
N ILE A 33 -5.31 5.69 5.78
CA ILE A 33 -4.36 6.68 5.27
C ILE A 33 -5.08 7.58 4.24
N PRO A 34 -5.23 8.90 4.48
CA PRO A 34 -6.04 9.77 3.62
C PRO A 34 -5.64 9.78 2.14
N ALA A 35 -4.33 9.78 1.88
CA ALA A 35 -3.78 9.74 0.53
C ALA A 35 -4.17 8.44 -0.22
N ILE A 36 -4.23 7.31 0.48
CA ILE A 36 -4.62 6.02 -0.08
C ILE A 36 -6.13 6.00 -0.32
N ALA A 37 -6.93 6.44 0.65
CA ALA A 37 -8.38 6.48 0.51
C ALA A 37 -8.80 7.35 -0.69
N LYS A 38 -8.22 8.55 -0.79
CA LYS A 38 -8.50 9.48 -1.90
C LYS A 38 -8.01 8.94 -3.25
N LYS A 39 -6.89 8.22 -3.29
CA LYS A 39 -6.41 7.58 -4.52
C LYS A 39 -7.29 6.40 -4.95
N SER A 40 -7.86 5.67 -3.99
CA SER A 40 -8.69 4.49 -4.25
C SER A 40 -10.09 4.88 -4.74
N LEU A 41 -10.67 5.94 -4.16
CA LEU A 41 -12.00 6.45 -4.52
C LEU A 41 -11.92 7.96 -4.85
N PRO A 42 -11.30 8.34 -5.98
CA PRO A 42 -10.97 9.74 -6.29
C PRO A 42 -12.21 10.63 -6.51
N HIS A 43 -13.32 10.03 -6.92
CA HIS A 43 -14.58 10.71 -7.20
C HIS A 43 -15.37 11.07 -5.93
N LEU A 44 -15.02 10.51 -4.78
CA LEU A 44 -15.69 10.78 -3.51
C LEU A 44 -14.98 11.88 -2.72
N SER A 45 -15.70 12.52 -1.81
CA SER A 45 -15.07 13.33 -0.75
C SER A 45 -14.16 12.43 0.10
N LEU A 46 -13.19 13.01 0.82
CA LEU A 46 -12.29 12.22 1.66
C LEU A 46 -13.05 11.46 2.76
N SER A 47 -14.04 12.10 3.39
CA SER A 47 -14.88 11.46 4.43
C SER A 47 -15.68 10.29 3.87
N ASP A 48 -16.28 10.45 2.69
CA ASP A 48 -17.07 9.39 2.07
C ASP A 48 -16.18 8.24 1.60
N ALA A 49 -14.99 8.55 1.08
CA ALA A 49 -14.00 7.54 0.70
C ALA A 49 -13.56 6.70 1.91
N LEU A 50 -13.21 7.35 3.02
CA LEU A 50 -12.81 6.67 4.26
C LEU A 50 -13.95 5.79 4.80
N THR A 51 -15.18 6.31 4.79
CA THR A 51 -16.37 5.59 5.27
C THR A 51 -16.65 4.38 4.39
N THR A 52 -16.66 4.56 3.07
CA THR A 52 -16.93 3.50 2.10
C THR A 52 -15.90 2.37 2.19
N LEU A 53 -14.62 2.72 2.30
CA LEU A 53 -13.55 1.73 2.43
C LEU A 53 -13.61 1.00 3.78
N SER A 54 -13.91 1.71 4.87
CA SER A 54 -14.12 1.09 6.19
C SER A 54 -15.26 0.06 6.16
N LEU A 55 -16.41 0.42 5.58
CA LEU A 55 -17.53 -0.49 5.41
C LEU A 55 -17.14 -1.70 4.56
N ALA A 56 -16.52 -1.48 3.40
CA ALA A 56 -16.09 -2.57 2.52
C ALA A 56 -15.11 -3.53 3.20
N MET A 57 -14.20 -3.04 4.04
CA MET A 57 -13.28 -3.90 4.78
C MET A 57 -13.97 -4.66 5.91
N ASN A 58 -14.99 -4.08 6.54
CA ASN A 58 -15.75 -4.76 7.60
C ASN A 58 -16.56 -5.95 7.08
N GLU A 59 -16.98 -5.92 5.82
CA GLU A 59 -17.65 -7.04 5.14
C GLU A 59 -16.72 -8.24 4.87
N LEU A 60 -15.40 -8.06 4.96
CA LEU A 60 -14.46 -9.18 4.83
C LEU A 60 -14.58 -10.13 6.04
N PRO A 61 -14.49 -11.46 5.84
CA PRO A 61 -14.42 -12.41 6.95
C PRO A 61 -13.23 -12.11 7.87
N GLU A 62 -13.36 -12.39 9.17
CA GLU A 62 -12.24 -12.27 10.12
C GLU A 62 -11.05 -13.16 9.76
N SER A 63 -11.31 -14.27 9.05
CA SER A 63 -10.26 -15.17 8.53
C SER A 63 -9.61 -14.68 7.24
N TYR A 64 -10.00 -13.52 6.71
CA TYR A 64 -9.47 -12.99 5.46
C TYR A 64 -7.95 -12.73 5.59
N SER A 65 -7.21 -13.34 4.67
CA SER A 65 -5.79 -13.12 4.52
C SER A 65 -5.41 -13.15 3.03
N HIS A 66 -4.40 -12.35 2.68
CA HIS A 66 -3.90 -12.26 1.32
C HIS A 66 -2.37 -12.22 1.33
N HIS A 67 -1.73 -12.97 0.43
CA HIS A 67 -0.28 -12.94 0.30
C HIS A 67 0.16 -11.87 -0.69
N MET A 68 0.92 -10.89 -0.21
CA MET A 68 1.48 -9.81 -1.03
C MET A 68 2.99 -9.97 -1.15
N LYS A 69 3.54 -9.65 -2.32
CA LYS A 69 4.99 -9.51 -2.50
C LYS A 69 5.39 -8.06 -2.25
N TRP A 70 6.18 -7.84 -1.20
CA TRP A 70 6.77 -6.55 -0.89
C TRP A 70 8.17 -6.47 -1.49
N LEU A 71 8.48 -5.30 -2.04
CA LEU A 71 9.76 -4.96 -2.62
C LEU A 71 10.40 -3.87 -1.78
N PHE A 72 11.50 -4.20 -1.10
CA PHE A 72 12.32 -3.25 -0.37
C PHE A 72 13.52 -2.89 -1.25
N ILE A 73 13.71 -1.60 -1.50
CA ILE A 73 14.81 -1.09 -2.33
C ILE A 73 15.65 -0.16 -1.48
N LYS A 74 16.94 -0.45 -1.32
CA LYS A 74 17.92 0.45 -0.70
C LYS A 74 18.65 1.20 -1.80
N ALA A 75 18.45 2.52 -1.85
CA ALA A 75 19.12 3.39 -2.81
C ALA A 75 19.89 4.51 -2.11
N ILE A 76 21.05 4.89 -2.67
CA ILE A 76 21.94 5.91 -2.13
C ILE A 76 21.97 7.08 -3.12
N LYS A 77 21.75 8.30 -2.62
CA LYS A 77 21.82 9.51 -3.45
C LYS A 77 23.28 9.79 -3.80
N MET A 78 23.54 10.06 -5.08
CA MET A 78 24.84 10.52 -5.56
C MET A 78 25.06 12.00 -5.31
#